data_AF-A0A1V9G4I1-F1
#
_entry.id   AF-A0A1V9G4I1-F1
#
_cell.length_a   1.000
_cell.length_b   1.000
_cell.length_c   1.000
_cell.angle_alpha   90.00
_cell.angle_beta   90.00
_cell.angle_gamma   90.00
#
_symmetry.space_group_name_H-M   'P 1'
#
loop_
_entity.id
_entity.type
_entity.pdbx_description
1 polymer ?
#
loop_
_entity_poly.entity_id
_entity_poly.type
_entity_poly.pdbx_seq_one_letter_code
_entity_poly.pdbx_strand_id
1 'polypeptide(L)'
;MELQLKNSKVLPIDELHDFIKTKLEGKYTCELVHDRWNINFSAPKKCVLIKKSGIIGVGVFVNEKKNKVDVDGIVPNMILERIFFRNVLTRLLLLSSWNKLEAEVSDVLRTKLS
;
A
#
# COMPACT_ATOMS: atom_id res chain seq x y z
N MET A 1 4.91 1.31 6.55
CA MET A 1 5.83 0.27 7.14
C MET A 1 6.68 -0.38 6.05
N GLU A 2 8.00 -0.54 6.25
CA GLU A 2 8.92 -1.16 5.28
C GLU A 2 9.13 -2.67 5.58
N LEU A 3 9.03 -3.53 4.56
CA LEU A 3 9.35 -4.95 4.64
C LEU A 3 10.59 -5.25 3.80
N GLN A 4 11.68 -5.67 4.46
CA GLN A 4 12.90 -6.15 3.79
C GLN A 4 12.88 -7.68 3.69
N LEU A 5 13.04 -8.18 2.47
CA LEU A 5 13.18 -9.61 2.20
C LEU A 5 14.61 -10.07 2.45
N LYS A 6 14.82 -10.95 3.42
CA LYS A 6 16.16 -11.45 3.78
C LYS A 6 16.70 -12.53 2.83
N ASN A 7 15.85 -13.31 2.14
CA ASN A 7 16.30 -14.46 1.32
C ASN A 7 15.52 -14.68 0.00
N SER A 8 14.54 -13.84 -0.33
CA SER A 8 13.65 -14.04 -1.50
C SER A 8 13.75 -12.86 -2.47
N LYS A 9 13.78 -13.14 -3.77
CA LYS A 9 13.62 -12.12 -4.80
C LYS A 9 12.21 -11.52 -4.66
N VAL A 10 12.09 -10.19 -4.61
CA VAL A 10 10.77 -9.54 -4.57
C VAL A 10 9.96 -10.01 -5.78
N LEU A 11 8.75 -10.50 -5.51
CA LEU A 11 7.82 -10.93 -6.54
C LEU A 11 7.43 -9.73 -7.43
N PRO A 12 7.14 -9.96 -8.72
CA PRO A 12 6.53 -8.95 -9.57
C PRO A 12 5.26 -8.39 -8.93
N ILE A 13 4.98 -7.12 -9.19
CA ILE A 13 3.80 -6.44 -8.62
C ILE A 13 2.49 -7.12 -8.98
N ASP A 14 2.38 -7.70 -10.18
CA ASP A 14 1.20 -8.42 -10.64
C ASP A 14 0.96 -9.71 -9.82
N GLU A 15 2.01 -10.45 -9.47
CA GLU A 15 1.89 -11.65 -8.60
C GLU A 15 1.54 -11.27 -7.15
N LEU A 16 2.11 -10.16 -6.66
CA LEU A 16 1.75 -9.59 -5.37
C LEU A 16 0.29 -9.16 -5.32
N HIS A 17 -0.20 -8.52 -6.38
CA HIS A 17 -1.60 -8.15 -6.53
C HIS A 17 -2.52 -9.37 -6.43
N ASP A 18 -2.25 -10.42 -7.21
CA ASP A 18 -3.11 -11.61 -7.23
C ASP A 18 -3.15 -12.31 -5.87
N PHE A 19 -2.01 -12.36 -5.18
CA PHE A 19 -1.94 -12.90 -3.82
C PHE A 19 -2.73 -12.05 -2.81
N ILE A 20 -2.50 -10.74 -2.78
CA ILE A 20 -3.20 -9.80 -1.89
C ILE A 20 -4.70 -9.89 -2.15
N LYS A 21 -5.11 -9.86 -3.41
CA LYS A 21 -6.50 -9.96 -3.84
C LYS A 21 -7.11 -11.26 -3.33
N THR A 22 -6.47 -12.41 -3.54
CA THR A 22 -6.98 -13.71 -3.04
C THR A 22 -7.20 -13.73 -1.52
N LYS A 23 -6.41 -13.00 -0.74
CA LYS A 23 -6.49 -12.99 0.73
C LYS A 23 -7.42 -11.92 1.30
N LEU A 24 -7.61 -10.81 0.60
CA LEU A 24 -8.32 -9.62 1.12
C LEU A 24 -9.57 -9.26 0.32
N GLU A 25 -9.81 -9.89 -0.83
CA GLU A 25 -11.03 -9.75 -1.62
C GLU A 25 -12.24 -10.21 -0.80
N GLY A 26 -13.26 -9.36 -0.74
CA GLY A 26 -14.44 -9.51 0.12
C GLY A 26 -14.42 -8.65 1.39
N LYS A 27 -13.24 -8.22 1.88
CA LYS A 27 -13.12 -7.22 2.95
C LYS A 27 -12.75 -5.84 2.44
N TYR A 28 -11.87 -5.79 1.44
CA TYR A 28 -11.32 -4.57 0.88
C TYR A 28 -11.32 -4.63 -0.64
N THR A 29 -11.35 -3.47 -1.28
CA THR A 29 -11.13 -3.38 -2.73
C THR A 29 -9.63 -3.40 -2.99
N CYS A 30 -9.17 -4.33 -3.83
CA CYS A 30 -7.77 -4.46 -4.23
C CYS A 30 -7.66 -4.15 -5.72
N GLU A 31 -6.86 -3.16 -6.10
CA GLU A 31 -6.68 -2.72 -7.48
C GLU A 31 -5.20 -2.55 -7.80
N LEU A 32 -4.79 -2.93 -9.00
CA LEU A 32 -3.48 -2.57 -9.53
C LEU A 32 -3.57 -1.20 -10.23
N VAL A 33 -2.85 -0.21 -9.72
CA VAL A 33 -2.90 1.17 -10.22
C VAL A 33 -1.51 1.72 -10.49
N HIS A 34 -1.41 2.81 -11.24
CA HIS A 34 -0.16 3.56 -11.32
C HIS A 34 0.05 4.32 -10.01
N ASP A 35 1.27 4.27 -9.49
CA ASP A 35 1.68 5.02 -8.30
C ASP A 35 1.58 6.52 -8.57
N ARG A 36 0.84 7.21 -7.69
CA ARG A 36 0.65 8.66 -7.68
C ARG A 36 0.98 9.28 -6.33
N TRP A 37 1.32 8.46 -5.33
CA TRP A 37 1.53 8.87 -3.95
C TRP A 37 3.01 8.93 -3.59
N ASN A 38 3.84 8.08 -4.20
CA ASN A 38 5.26 8.05 -3.90
C ASN A 38 6.06 8.94 -4.87
N ILE A 39 6.58 10.04 -4.35
CA ILE A 39 7.36 11.04 -5.11
C ILE A 39 8.78 10.52 -5.45
N ASN A 40 9.24 9.45 -4.79
CA ASN A 40 10.62 8.97 -4.86
C ASN A 40 10.92 7.93 -5.95
N PHE A 41 9.95 7.55 -6.79
CA PHE A 41 10.19 6.61 -7.88
C PHE A 41 10.30 7.31 -9.24
N SER A 42 11.48 7.22 -9.85
CA SER A 42 11.85 7.86 -11.13
C SER A 42 11.10 7.34 -12.38
N ALA A 43 10.00 6.61 -12.21
CA ALA A 43 9.14 6.09 -13.29
C ALA A 43 7.74 5.78 -12.72
N PRO A 44 6.67 5.79 -13.54
CA PRO A 44 5.35 5.36 -13.11
C PRO A 44 5.37 3.86 -12.85
N LYS A 45 5.73 3.47 -11.63
CA LYS A 45 5.65 2.10 -11.17
C LYS A 45 4.19 1.79 -10.84
N LYS A 46 3.72 0.62 -11.23
CA LYS A 46 2.44 0.12 -10.72
C LYS A 46 2.58 -0.16 -9.23
N CYS A 47 1.50 0.05 -8.47
CA CYS A 47 1.37 -0.31 -7.08
C CYS A 47 0.04 -1.02 -6.85
N VAL A 48 -0.05 -1.78 -5.75
CA VAL A 48 -1.32 -2.40 -5.34
C VAL A 48 -2.00 -1.46 -4.36
N LEU A 49 -3.19 -1.01 -4.73
CA LEU A 49 -4.04 -0.15 -3.94
C LEU A 49 -5.09 -0.98 -3.22
N ILE A 50 -5.07 -0.94 -1.89
CA ILE A 50 -6.02 -1.65 -1.03
C ILE A 50 -6.89 -0.60 -0.35
N LYS A 51 -8.16 -0.51 -0.74
CA LYS A 51 -9.12 0.48 -0.23
C LYS A 51 -10.04 -0.16 0.78
N LYS A 52 -10.12 0.45 1.97
CA LYS A 52 -11.18 0.21 2.94
C LYS A 52 -12.34 1.19 2.78
N SER A 53 -12.05 2.43 2.39
CA SER A 53 -13.04 3.47 2.11
C SER A 53 -12.48 4.54 1.17
N GLY A 54 -13.26 5.57 0.84
CA GLY A 54 -12.81 6.70 0.03
C GLY A 54 -11.71 7.56 0.68
N ILE A 55 -11.48 7.41 2.00
CA ILE A 55 -10.44 8.14 2.75
C ILE A 55 -9.37 7.24 3.36
N ILE A 56 -9.66 5.94 3.56
CA ILE A 56 -8.71 4.97 4.10
C ILE A 56 -8.32 3.98 3.01
N GLY A 57 -7.06 4.03 2.60
CA GLY A 57 -6.42 2.99 1.82
C GLY A 57 -4.98 2.77 2.24
N VAL A 58 -4.38 1.73 1.69
CA VAL A 58 -2.96 1.40 1.79
C VAL A 58 -2.43 1.11 0.40
N GLY A 59 -1.27 1.67 0.07
CA GLY A 59 -0.52 1.35 -1.13
C GLY A 59 0.58 0.37 -0.80
N VAL A 60 0.73 -0.67 -1.62
CA VAL A 60 1.86 -1.60 -1.59
C VAL A 60 2.77 -1.27 -2.78
N PHE A 61 3.97 -0.81 -2.46
CA PHE A 61 4.95 -0.31 -3.41
C PHE A 61 6.14 -1.25 -3.47
N VAL A 62 6.49 -1.69 -4.68
CA VAL A 62 7.58 -2.64 -4.90
C VAL A 62 8.83 -1.92 -5.41
N ASN A 63 9.91 -2.05 -4.66
CA ASN A 63 11.23 -1.59 -5.04
C ASN A 63 12.13 -2.75 -5.42
N GLU A 64 11.99 -3.23 -6.65
CA GLU A 64 12.81 -4.33 -7.20
C GLU A 64 14.32 -4.05 -7.09
N LYS A 65 14.75 -2.80 -7.34
CA LYS A 65 16.18 -2.42 -7.27
C LYS A 65 16.76 -2.58 -5.87
N LYS A 66 15.96 -2.31 -4.83
CA LYS A 66 16.38 -2.44 -3.42
C LYS A 66 15.93 -3.76 -2.80
N ASN A 67 15.21 -4.60 -3.54
CA ASN A 67 14.54 -5.80 -3.05
C ASN A 67 13.65 -5.52 -1.81
N LYS A 68 12.87 -4.42 -1.87
CA LYS A 68 12.00 -3.97 -0.76
C LYS A 68 10.54 -3.88 -1.18
N VAL A 69 9.65 -4.06 -0.21
CA VAL A 69 8.22 -3.77 -0.33
C VAL A 69 7.84 -2.77 0.75
N ASP A 70 7.32 -1.63 0.33
CA ASP A 70 6.83 -0.57 1.22
C ASP A 70 5.31 -0.62 1.26
N VAL A 71 4.74 -0.49 2.46
CA VAL A 71 3.29 -0.54 2.69
C VAL A 71 2.90 0.74 3.41
N ASP A 72 2.28 1.70 2.72
CA ASP A 72 2.00 3.02 3.32
C ASP A 72 0.52 3.40 3.21
N GLY A 73 0.01 4.01 4.27
CA GLY A 73 -1.32 4.59 4.35
C GLY A 73 -1.50 5.76 3.39
N ILE A 74 -2.57 5.68 2.60
CA ILE A 74 -2.89 6.67 1.56
C ILE A 74 -4.37 7.06 1.61
N VAL A 75 -4.67 8.22 1.03
CA VAL A 75 -6.04 8.66 0.76
C VAL A 75 -6.35 8.33 -0.71
N PRO A 76 -7.25 7.37 -1.00
CA PRO A 76 -7.49 6.94 -2.38
C PRO A 76 -8.14 8.00 -3.28
N ASN A 77 -8.84 8.98 -2.69
CA ASN A 77 -9.53 10.05 -3.40
C ASN A 77 -8.69 11.33 -3.42
N MET A 78 -8.31 11.83 -4.61
CA MET A 78 -7.45 13.01 -4.78
C MET A 78 -8.01 14.31 -4.20
N ILE A 79 -9.34 14.48 -4.20
CA ILE A 79 -9.97 15.69 -3.64
C ILE A 79 -9.82 15.67 -2.12
N LEU A 80 -10.13 14.53 -1.51
CA LEU A 80 -9.99 14.34 -0.07
C LEU A 80 -8.53 14.34 0.34
N GLU A 81 -7.65 13.75 -0.45
CA GLU A 81 -6.20 13.76 -0.22
C GLU A 81 -5.68 15.19 -0.04
N ARG A 82 -6.07 16.13 -0.91
CA ARG A 82 -5.69 17.54 -0.75
C ARG A 82 -6.18 18.14 0.57
N ILE A 83 -7.36 17.75 1.05
CA ILE A 83 -7.91 18.23 2.32
C ILE A 83 -7.14 17.64 3.51
N PHE A 84 -6.85 16.33 3.46
CA PHE A 84 -6.18 15.59 4.53
C PHE A 84 -4.66 15.86 4.60
N PHE A 85 -4.00 16.14 3.48
CA PHE A 85 -2.56 16.44 3.45
C PHE A 85 -2.23 17.92 3.60
N ARG A 86 -3.20 18.84 3.40
CA ARG A 86 -3.01 20.26 3.73
C ARG A 86 -3.09 20.54 5.23
N ASN A 87 -3.69 19.64 6.02
CA ASN A 87 -3.88 19.84 7.44
C ASN A 87 -3.33 18.66 8.24
N VAL A 88 -2.28 18.91 9.05
CA VAL A 88 -1.64 17.88 9.87
C VAL A 88 -2.62 17.23 10.85
N LEU A 89 -3.57 17.99 11.40
CA LEU A 89 -4.55 17.48 12.36
C LEU A 89 -5.49 16.45 11.72
N THR A 90 -5.94 16.68 10.49
CA THR A 90 -6.84 15.74 9.81
C THR A 90 -6.10 14.46 9.43
N ARG A 91 -4.78 14.54 9.14
CA ARG A 91 -3.92 13.36 8.97
C ARG A 91 -3.83 12.52 10.24
N LEU A 92 -3.76 13.14 11.43
CA LEU A 92 -3.74 12.43 12.71
C LEU A 92 -5.00 11.60 12.96
N LEU A 93 -6.15 12.04 12.44
CA LEU A 93 -7.41 11.29 12.56
C LEU A 93 -7.38 9.95 11.80
N LEU A 94 -6.61 9.88 10.71
CA LEU A 94 -6.52 8.69 9.86
C LEU A 94 -5.46 7.70 10.32
N LEU A 95 -4.47 8.16 11.11
CA LEU A 95 -3.29 7.41 11.53
C LEU A 95 -3.63 6.05 12.17
N SER A 96 -4.61 6.00 13.09
CA SER A 96 -5.00 4.73 13.71
C SER A 96 -5.59 3.74 12.71
N SER A 97 -6.40 4.24 11.77
CA SER A 97 -7.04 3.41 10.75
C SER A 97 -6.03 2.92 9.71
N TRP A 98 -5.09 3.76 9.32
CA TRP A 98 -3.97 3.38 8.46
C TRP A 98 -3.07 2.36 9.13
N ASN A 99 -2.62 2.59 10.37
CA ASN A 99 -1.75 1.65 11.07
C ASN A 99 -2.37 0.25 11.19
N LYS A 100 -3.69 0.17 11.43
CA LYS A 100 -4.41 -1.11 11.47
C LYS A 100 -4.43 -1.80 10.10
N LEU A 101 -4.73 -1.07 9.03
CA LEU A 101 -4.77 -1.62 7.68
C LEU A 101 -3.36 -1.99 7.18
N GLU A 102 -2.36 -1.15 7.46
CA GLU A 102 -0.95 -1.43 7.16
C GLU A 102 -0.47 -2.71 7.84
N ALA A 103 -0.81 -2.90 9.12
CA ALA A 103 -0.47 -4.10 9.86
C ALA A 103 -1.11 -5.36 9.25
N GLU A 104 -2.42 -5.32 8.97
CA GLU A 104 -3.15 -6.44 8.35
C GLU A 104 -2.57 -6.82 6.98
N VAL A 105 -2.31 -5.82 6.13
CA VAL A 105 -1.71 -6.02 4.80
C VAL A 105 -0.29 -6.58 4.93
N SER A 106 0.48 -6.07 5.88
CA SER A 106 1.87 -6.50 6.05
C SER A 106 1.98 -7.90 6.63
N ASP A 107 1.06 -8.31 7.50
CA ASP A 107 1.00 -9.68 8.00
C ASP A 107 0.69 -10.65 6.85
N VAL A 108 -0.26 -10.30 5.98
CA VAL A 108 -0.54 -11.06 4.74
C VAL A 108 0.71 -11.16 3.88
N LEU A 109 1.40 -10.05 3.63
CA LEU A 109 2.62 -10.04 2.84
C LEU A 109 3.72 -10.89 3.47
N ARG A 110 3.92 -10.80 4.79
CA ARG A 110 4.92 -11.60 5.52
C ARG A 110 4.69 -13.10 5.33
N THR A 111 3.44 -13.59 5.34
CA THR A 111 3.16 -15.02 5.11
C THR A 111 3.57 -15.52 3.73
N LYS A 112 3.64 -14.65 2.72
CA LYS A 112 4.06 -14.99 1.35
C LYS A 112 5.55 -14.82 1.12
N LEU A 113 6.14 -13.90 1.86
CA LEU A 113 7.50 -13.40 1.70
C LEU A 113 8.52 -14.09 2.64
N SER A 114 8.05 -14.76 3.70
CA SER A 114 8.82 -15.67 4.57
C SER A 114 9.05 -17.03 3.92
#